data_AF-A0A9D1K7X7-F1
#
_entry.id   AF-A0A9D1K7X7-F1
#
_cell.length_a   1.000
_cell.length_b   1.000
_cell.length_c   1.000
_cell.angle_alpha   90.00
_cell.angle_beta   90.00
_cell.angle_gamma   90.00
#
_symmetry.space_group_name_H-M   'P 1'
#
loop_
_entity.id
_entity.type
_entity.pdbx_description
1 polymer ?
#
loop_
_entity_poly.entity_id
_entity_poly.type
_entity_poly.pdbx_seq_one_letter_code
_entity_poly.pdbx_strand_id
1 'polypeptide(L)' 'MTIENLRLAVLIDGDNAPRDCLKSIMEEIAIYGTPMIKRIYGDWASHGLASWKDSLLENAVTPKQQFAYTTGKNATDSAM' A
#
# COMPACT_ATOMS: atom_id res chain seq x y z
N MET A 1 -21.60 -18.66 11.23
CA MET A 1 -20.15 -18.45 11.33
C MET A 1 -19.92 -16.98 11.61
N THR A 2 -19.65 -16.61 12.86
CA THR A 2 -19.13 -15.27 13.16
C THR A 2 -17.80 -15.18 12.44
N ILE A 3 -17.73 -14.34 11.40
CA ILE A 3 -16.45 -13.94 10.82
C ILE A 3 -15.70 -13.31 11.98
N GLU A 4 -14.74 -14.05 12.55
CA GLU A 4 -13.83 -13.51 13.53
C GLU A 4 -13.27 -12.25 12.90
N ASN A 5 -13.31 -11.12 13.61
CA ASN A 5 -12.89 -9.80 13.12
C ASN A 5 -11.39 -9.86 12.79
N LEU A 6 -11.04 -10.48 11.67
CA LEU A 6 -9.68 -10.82 11.30
C LEU A 6 -9.01 -9.49 11.00
N ARG A 7 -8.09 -9.11 11.87
CA ARG A 7 -7.39 -7.83 11.76
C ARG A 7 -6.31 -8.00 10.70
N LEU A 8 -6.54 -7.39 9.55
CA LEU A 8 -5.64 -7.49 8.42
C LEU A 8 -4.69 -6.30 8.41
N ALA A 9 -3.42 -6.58 8.08
CA ALA A 9 -2.44 -5.57 7.77
C ALA A 9 -2.15 -5.63 6.27
N VAL A 10 -2.39 -4.51 5.59
CA VAL A 10 -2.23 -4.33 4.14
C VAL A 10 -1.03 -3.42 3.91
N LEU A 11 0.01 -3.98 3.31
CA LEU A 11 1.25 -3.29 2.95
C LEU A 11 1.40 -3.37 1.43
N ILE A 12 1.45 -2.22 0.77
CA ILE A 12 1.47 -2.09 -0.69
C ILE A 12 2.79 -1.48 -1.11
N ASP A 13 3.41 -2.04 -2.14
CA ASP A 13 4.53 -1.41 -2.83
C ASP A 13 3.97 -0.52 -3.96
N GLY A 14 3.98 0.79 -3.77
CA GLY A 14 3.38 1.77 -4.68
C GLY A 14 4.21 2.08 -5.92
N ASP A 15 5.49 1.73 -5.92
CA ASP A 15 6.35 1.83 -7.10
C ASP A 15 6.10 0.66 -8.07
N ASN A 16 5.72 -0.52 -7.56
CA ASN A 16 5.47 -1.73 -8.36
C ASN A 16 3.99 -2.10 -8.53
N ALA A 17 3.07 -1.48 -7.78
CA ALA A 17 1.64 -1.74 -7.89
C ALA A 17 0.96 -0.90 -8.99
N PRO A 18 -0.01 -1.46 -9.74
CA PRO A 18 -0.85 -0.69 -10.64
C PRO A 18 -1.82 0.21 -9.86
N ARG A 19 -1.98 1.45 -10.32
CA ARG A 19 -2.70 2.53 -9.62
C ARG A 19 -4.20 2.29 -9.55
N ASP A 20 -4.76 1.72 -10.61
CA ASP A 20 -6.20 1.50 -10.75
C ASP A 20 -6.73 0.34 -9.88
N CYS A 21 -5.86 -0.53 -9.37
CA CYS A 21 -6.28 -1.74 -8.65
C CYS A 21 -6.50 -1.53 -7.15
N LEU A 22 -6.11 -0.39 -6.57
CA LEU A 22 -6.16 -0.17 -5.12
C LEU A 22 -7.56 -0.38 -4.54
N LYS A 23 -8.59 0.14 -5.24
CA LYS A 23 -9.98 0.06 -4.80
C LYS A 23 -10.47 -1.38 -4.78
N SER A 24 -10.30 -2.11 -5.88
CA SER A 24 -10.73 -3.52 -5.98
C SER A 24 -10.05 -4.40 -4.93
N ILE A 25 -8.76 -4.17 -4.66
CA ILE A 25 -8.02 -4.90 -3.63
C ILE A 25 -8.59 -4.62 -2.24
N MET A 26 -8.91 -3.36 -1.92
CA MET A 26 -9.48 -3.00 -0.62
C MET A 26 -10.88 -3.57 -0.42
N GLU A 27 -11.70 -3.58 -1.47
CA GLU A 27 -13.04 -4.21 -1.46
C GLU A 27 -12.95 -5.71 -1.20
N GLU A 28 -12.02 -6.39 -1.87
CA GLU A 28 -11.80 -7.83 -1.68
C GLU A 28 -11.30 -8.14 -0.25
N ILE A 29 -10.33 -7.37 0.26
CA ILE A 29 -9.80 -7.53 1.63
C ILE A 29 -10.91 -7.37 2.69
N ALA A 30 -11.87 -6.47 2.45
CA ALA A 30 -12.98 -6.23 3.35
C ALA A 30 -13.94 -7.43 3.49
N ILE A 31 -13.95 -8.36 2.52
CA ILE A 31 -14.73 -9.60 2.58
C ILE A 31 -14.11 -10.57 3.60
N TYR A 32 -12.78 -10.58 3.70
CA TYR A 32 -12.03 -11.51 4.56
C TYR A 32 -11.84 -11.01 5.99
N GLY A 33 -11.86 -9.68 6.20
CA GLY A 33 -11.64 -9.12 7.52
C GLY A 33 -11.56 -7.60 7.53
N THR A 34 -11.19 -7.03 8.68
CA THR A 34 -11.09 -5.59 8.87
C THR A 34 -9.64 -5.15 8.68
N PRO A 35 -9.30 -4.41 7.61
CA PRO A 35 -7.96 -3.88 7.41
C PRO A 35 -7.67 -2.77 8.43
N MET A 36 -6.91 -3.12 9.47
CA MET A 36 -6.52 -2.21 10.56
C MET A 36 -5.31 -1.36 10.19
N ILE A 37 -4.38 -1.94 9.41
CA ILE A 37 -3.19 -1.24 8.93
C ILE A 37 -3.28 -1.20 7.42
N LYS A 38 -3.21 -0.01 6.84
CA LYS A 38 -3.21 0.20 5.39
C LYS A 38 -2.07 1.14 5.06
N ARG A 39 -0.99 0.63 4.48
CA ARG A 39 0.19 1.42 4.14
C ARG A 39 0.62 1.15 2.71
N ILE A 40 1.06 2.20 2.05
CA ILE A 40 1.69 2.10 0.74
C ILE A 40 3.08 2.72 0.82
N TYR A 41 4.08 2.01 0.31
CA TYR A 41 5.47 2.42 0.34
C TYR A 41 5.89 2.86 -1.05
N GLY A 42 6.58 3.98 -1.14
CA GLY A 42 7.15 4.42 -2.41
C GLY A 42 7.74 5.81 -2.33
N ASP A 43 8.28 6.28 -3.45
CA ASP A 43 8.89 7.60 -3.54
C ASP A 43 7.87 8.74 -3.80
N TRP A 44 7.15 9.18 -2.77
CA TRP A 44 6.16 10.26 -2.86
C TRP A 44 6.75 11.64 -3.22
N ALA A 45 8.08 11.78 -3.24
CA ALA A 45 8.75 12.98 -3.76
C ALA A 45 8.80 12.99 -5.29
N SER A 46 8.73 11.82 -5.93
CA SER A 46 8.67 11.68 -7.37
C SER A 46 7.28 12.06 -7.92
N HIS A 47 7.22 12.79 -9.03
CA HIS A 47 5.97 13.27 -9.65
C HIS A 47 5.01 12.16 -10.07
N GLY A 48 5.48 10.91 -10.16
CA GLY A 48 4.68 9.75 -10.55
C GLY A 48 3.57 9.38 -9.57
N LEU A 49 3.71 9.69 -8.29
CA LEU A 49 2.79 9.24 -7.23
C LEU A 49 1.68 10.26 -6.89
N ALA A 50 1.63 11.41 -7.58
CA ALA A 50 0.60 12.41 -7.38
C ALA A 50 -0.82 11.89 -7.67
N SER A 51 -0.97 11.00 -8.66
CA SER A 51 -2.26 10.42 -9.05
C SER A 51 -2.86 9.47 -8.01
N TRP A 52 -2.06 9.02 -7.04
CA TRP A 52 -2.55 8.14 -5.97
C TRP A 52 -3.17 8.92 -4.81
N LYS A 53 -2.94 10.24 -4.70
CA LYS A 53 -3.37 11.02 -3.52
C LYS A 53 -4.86 10.88 -3.22
N ASP A 54 -5.70 11.06 -4.23
CA ASP A 54 -7.16 10.92 -4.09
C ASP A 54 -7.54 9.49 -3.68
N SER A 55 -7.05 8.48 -4.40
CA SER A 55 -7.37 7.08 -4.09
C SER A 55 -6.89 6.63 -2.71
N LEU A 56 -5.77 7.15 -2.22
CA LEU A 56 -5.28 6.84 -0.87
C LEU A 56 -6.14 7.49 0.21
N LEU A 57 -6.59 8.73 -0.02
CA LEU A 57 -7.49 9.43 0.88
C LEU A 57 -8.84 8.71 0.95
N GLU A 58 -9.41 8.34 -0.20
CA GLU A 58 -10.67 7.60 -0.29
C GLU A 58 -10.63 6.26 0.44
N ASN A 59 -9.49 5.54 0.36
CA ASN A 59 -9.33 4.21 0.97
C ASN A 59 -8.70 4.25 2.37
N ALA A 60 -8.43 5.44 2.92
CA ALA A 60 -7.73 5.65 4.19
C ALA A 60 -6.40 4.86 4.27
N VAL A 61 -5.63 4.88 3.18
CA VAL A 61 -4.31 4.24 3.09
C VAL A 61 -3.25 5.27 3.40
N THR A 62 -2.34 4.94 4.31
CA THR A 62 -1.28 5.87 4.72
C THR A 62 -0.07 5.76 3.77
N PRO A 63 0.30 6.82 3.03
CA PRO A 63 1.53 6.84 2.27
C PRO A 63 2.74 6.85 3.21
N LYS A 64 3.75 6.05 2.87
CA LYS A 64 5.05 5.97 3.54
C LYS A 64 6.13 6.25 2.51
N GLN A 65 6.87 7.32 2.75
CA GLN A 65 8.06 7.66 1.97
C GLN A 65 9.10 6.56 2.15
N GLN A 66 9.41 5.89 1.04
CA GLN A 66 10.55 5.01 0.95
C GLN A 66 11.67 5.79 0.28
N PHE A 67 12.68 6.16 1.06
CA PHE A 67 13.90 6.72 0.50
C PHE A 67 14.65 5.59 -0.20
N ALA A 68 14.91 5.73 -1.49
CA ALA A 68 15.82 4.84 -2.20
C ALA A 68 17.22 5.03 -1.60
N TYR A 69 17.65 4.12 -0.73
CA TYR A 69 18.99 4.19 -0.14
C TYR A 69 20.13 3.89 -1.13
N THR A 70 19.80 3.51 -2.38
CA THR A 70 20.77 3.31 -3.47
C THR A 70 20.14 3.56 -4.83
N THR A 71 20.65 4.51 -5.60
CA THR A 71 20.35 4.68 -7.02
C THR A 71 21.00 3.51 -7.79
N GLY A 72 20.20 2.53 -8.23
CA GLY A 72 20.64 1.55 -9.23
C GLY A 72 20.92 0.11 -8.78
N LYS A 73 20.58 -0.33 -7.56
CA LYS A 73 20.60 -1.76 -7.20
C LYS A 73 19.39 -2.16 -6.36
N ASN A 74 18.82 -3.32 -6.69
CA ASN A 74 17.75 -4.01 -5.97
C ASN A 74 17.94 -3.91 -4.45
N ALA A 75 17.11 -3.13 -3.78
CA ALA A 75 17.07 -3.03 -2.32
C ALA A 75 16.15 -4.11 -1.70
N THR A 76 16.18 -5.32 -2.26
CA THR A 76 15.54 -6.51 -1.70
C THR A 76 16.65 -7.41 -1.17
N ASP A 77 17.23 -7.13 0.00
CA ASP A 77 17.94 -8.18 0.78
C ASP A 77 18.32 -7.86 2.24
N SER A 78 17.70 -6.91 2.95
CA SER A 78 18.05 -6.73 4.38
C SER A 78 16.92 -6.14 5.22
N ALA A 79 15.85 -6.90 5.39
CA ALA A 79 14.94 -6.75 6.53
C ALA A 79 14.15 -8.04 6.83
N MET A 80 14.77 -9.21 6.61
CA MET A 80 14.36 -10.43 7.32
C MET A 80 14.98 -10.42 8.73
#